data_AF-A0AAW6HUN4-F1
#
_entry.id   AF-A0AAW6HUN4-F1
#
_cell.length_a   1.000
_cell.length_b   1.000
_cell.length_c   1.000
_cell.angle_alpha   90.00
_cell.angle_beta   90.00
_cell.angle_gamma   90.00
#
_symmetry.space_group_name_H-M   'P 1'
#
loop_
_entity.id
_entity.type
_entity.pdbx_description
1 polymer ?
#
loop_
_entity_poly.entity_id
_entity_poly.type
_entity_poly.pdbx_seq_one_letter_code
_entity_poly.pdbx_strand_id
1 'polypeptide(L)'
;MRGRAEIKSDRAVYRPSKTTVDERGKTLARDVGVWGVGTSVLKHMIYGWLGAALAAKDNAAQTGTAEDISARMLRFPGGRGDDNHDPLHPDPGALPEHYFAGLTAEYFDKDAGRWIKPRGVRNQPLDTAVYALWATLAPALKVDVMRESQWEALQALYQPTNGSLFDPPAAPPTDTARGTLRSVTATPAPPSAPHEMPPLPNSGFGSDRWNKRL
;
A
#
# COMPACT_ATOMS: atom_id res chain seq x y z
N MET A 1 5.74 9.97 -24.78
CA MET A 1 6.80 9.22 -24.06
C MET A 1 6.67 7.75 -24.39
N ARG A 2 7.59 7.18 -25.18
CA ARG A 2 7.68 5.73 -25.32
C ARG A 2 8.53 5.27 -24.13
N GLY A 3 7.88 4.79 -23.07
CA GLY A 3 8.58 4.01 -22.05
C GLY A 3 9.40 2.97 -22.76
N ARG A 4 10.66 2.79 -22.36
CA ARG A 4 11.56 1.84 -22.99
C ARG A 4 10.94 0.45 -22.83
N ALA A 5 10.16 0.01 -23.83
CA ALA A 5 9.61 -1.34 -23.90
C ALA A 5 10.77 -2.26 -24.30
N GLU A 6 11.74 -2.37 -23.41
CA GLU A 6 12.86 -3.28 -23.55
C GLU A 6 12.28 -4.70 -23.49
N ILE A 7 12.41 -5.43 -24.60
CA ILE A 7 12.00 -6.83 -24.74
C ILE A 7 12.71 -7.70 -23.70
N LYS A 8 13.91 -7.28 -23.27
CA LYS A 8 14.71 -7.86 -22.21
C LYS A 8 15.29 -6.73 -21.36
N SER A 9 15.14 -6.84 -20.04
CA SER A 9 15.71 -5.90 -19.08
C SER A 9 16.90 -6.55 -18.39
N ASP A 10 17.97 -5.80 -18.15
CA ASP A 10 19.15 -6.28 -17.42
C ASP A 10 19.11 -5.92 -15.93
N ARG A 11 18.23 -4.98 -15.54
CA ARG A 11 18.14 -4.45 -14.17
C ARG A 11 16.69 -4.25 -13.79
N ALA A 12 16.34 -4.46 -12.52
CA ALA A 12 15.00 -4.18 -11.99
C ALA A 12 14.69 -2.68 -12.00
N VAL A 13 15.65 -1.84 -11.60
CA VAL A 13 15.51 -0.37 -11.54
C VAL A 13 16.60 0.30 -12.36
N TYR A 14 16.19 1.17 -13.30
CA TYR A 14 17.11 1.95 -14.13
C TYR A 14 17.35 3.34 -13.54
N ARG A 15 18.42 4.01 -13.99
CA ARG A 15 18.62 5.43 -13.66
C ARG A 15 17.52 6.29 -14.29
N PRO A 16 17.05 7.34 -13.61
CA PRO A 16 16.00 8.20 -14.14
C PRO A 16 16.52 8.97 -15.35
N SER A 17 15.72 9.02 -16.42
CA SER A 17 15.98 9.88 -17.56
C SER A 17 15.23 11.20 -17.41
N LYS A 18 15.90 12.30 -17.72
CA LYS A 18 15.25 13.63 -17.78
C LYS A 18 14.44 13.73 -19.06
N THR A 19 13.19 14.19 -18.96
CA THR A 19 12.26 14.17 -20.10
C THR A 19 11.78 15.55 -20.53
N THR A 20 11.81 16.53 -19.64
CA THR A 20 11.39 17.89 -19.98
C THR A 20 12.49 18.62 -20.71
N VAL A 21 12.09 19.31 -21.78
CA VAL A 21 12.95 20.14 -22.61
C VAL A 21 12.43 21.57 -22.59
N ASP A 22 13.34 22.54 -22.65
CA ASP A 22 12.99 23.94 -22.87
C ASP A 22 12.57 24.19 -24.33
N GLU A 23 12.17 25.42 -24.64
CA GLU A 23 11.80 25.86 -26.00
C GLU A 23 12.96 25.73 -27.01
N ARG A 24 14.19 25.57 -26.54
CA ARG A 24 15.41 25.38 -27.35
C ARG A 24 15.81 23.91 -27.46
N GLY A 25 14.97 22.98 -26.98
CA GLY A 25 15.22 21.54 -27.00
C GLY A 25 16.26 21.06 -26.00
N LYS A 26 16.74 21.93 -25.11
CA LYS A 26 17.71 21.57 -24.07
C LYS A 26 16.99 21.01 -22.85
N THR A 27 17.51 19.91 -22.33
CA THR A 27 16.99 19.28 -21.13
C THR A 27 17.16 20.17 -19.90
N LEU A 28 16.07 20.35 -19.14
CA LEU A 28 16.08 21.13 -17.92
C LEU A 28 16.90 20.45 -16.80
N ALA A 29 17.62 21.25 -16.02
CA ALA A 29 18.34 20.77 -14.84
C ALA A 29 17.40 20.73 -13.62
N ARG A 30 17.57 19.72 -12.76
CA ARG A 30 16.78 19.52 -11.52
C ARG A 30 15.25 19.41 -11.74
N ASP A 31 14.86 18.82 -12.86
CA ASP A 31 13.45 18.56 -13.17
C ASP A 31 13.06 17.09 -12.95
N VAL A 32 11.76 16.78 -13.09
CA VAL A 32 11.17 15.46 -12.94
C VAL A 32 11.85 14.44 -13.86
N GLY A 33 12.29 13.34 -13.26
CA GLY A 33 12.87 12.21 -13.97
C GLY A 33 11.84 11.10 -14.15
N VAL A 34 11.85 10.46 -15.32
CA VAL A 34 11.09 9.23 -15.57
C VAL A 34 12.01 8.04 -15.30
N TRP A 35 11.55 7.16 -14.41
CA TRP A 35 12.27 5.94 -14.08
C TRP A 35 11.95 4.82 -15.06
N GLY A 36 12.98 4.07 -15.47
CA GLY A 36 12.79 2.83 -16.21
C GLY A 36 12.48 1.67 -15.28
N VAL A 37 11.49 0.87 -15.66
CA VAL A 37 11.06 -0.34 -14.94
C VAL A 37 11.56 -1.58 -15.68
N GLY A 38 12.34 -2.40 -14.99
CA GLY A 38 12.90 -3.64 -15.50
C GLY A 38 11.92 -4.80 -15.46
N THR A 39 10.86 -4.73 -16.25
CA THR A 39 9.74 -5.67 -16.18
C THR A 39 10.17 -7.12 -16.35
N SER A 40 11.13 -7.43 -17.23
CA SER A 40 11.59 -8.82 -17.42
C SER A 40 12.26 -9.38 -16.16
N VAL A 41 13.18 -8.64 -15.53
CA VAL A 41 13.87 -9.08 -14.29
C VAL A 41 12.86 -9.26 -13.17
N LEU A 42 11.95 -8.30 -13.01
CA LEU A 42 10.92 -8.34 -11.98
C LEU A 42 9.96 -9.52 -12.16
N LYS A 43 9.56 -9.82 -13.41
CA LYS A 43 8.75 -11.01 -13.73
C LYS A 43 9.50 -12.30 -13.38
N HIS A 44 10.79 -12.41 -13.70
CA HIS A 44 11.59 -13.58 -13.29
C HIS A 44 11.64 -13.75 -11.77
N MET A 45 11.80 -12.66 -11.01
CA MET A 45 11.77 -12.72 -9.55
C MET A 45 10.42 -13.23 -9.03
N ILE A 46 9.32 -12.65 -9.51
CA ILE A 46 7.96 -13.04 -9.10
C ILE A 46 7.69 -14.52 -9.42
N TYR A 47 7.98 -14.99 -10.63
CA TYR A 47 7.77 -16.39 -11.01
C TYR A 47 8.70 -17.33 -10.24
N GLY A 48 9.94 -16.90 -9.95
CA GLY A 48 10.86 -17.64 -9.09
C GLY A 48 10.31 -17.82 -7.67
N TRP A 49 9.72 -16.77 -7.10
CA TRP A 49 9.08 -16.82 -5.77
C TRP A 49 7.83 -17.71 -5.74
N LEU A 50 6.99 -17.62 -6.77
CA LEU A 50 5.82 -18.51 -6.91
C LEU A 50 6.26 -19.97 -7.03
N GLY A 51 7.26 -20.26 -7.86
CA GLY A 51 7.81 -21.61 -8.00
C GLY A 51 8.43 -22.14 -6.70
N ALA A 52 9.17 -21.30 -5.98
CA ALA A 52 9.73 -21.67 -4.68
C ALA A 52 8.64 -21.96 -3.63
N ALA A 53 7.55 -21.18 -3.63
CA ALA A 53 6.42 -21.41 -2.74
C ALA A 53 5.71 -22.74 -3.04
N LEU A 54 5.52 -23.08 -4.33
CA LEU A 54 4.96 -24.36 -4.73
C LEU A 54 5.85 -25.53 -4.30
N ALA A 55 7.16 -25.43 -4.54
CA ALA A 55 8.12 -26.45 -4.11
C ALA A 55 8.13 -26.63 -2.57
N ALA A 56 8.04 -25.54 -1.81
CA ALA A 56 7.95 -25.59 -0.34
C ALA A 56 6.67 -26.28 0.13
N LYS A 57 5.52 -25.99 -0.51
CA LYS A 57 4.25 -26.67 -0.25
C LYS A 57 4.34 -28.17 -0.53
N ASP A 58 4.88 -28.56 -1.67
CA ASP A 58 5.01 -29.97 -2.06
C ASP A 58 5.93 -30.73 -1.09
N ASN A 59 7.04 -30.11 -0.68
CA ASN A 59 7.95 -30.69 0.31
C ASN A 59 7.26 -30.88 1.67
N ALA A 60 6.51 -29.87 2.15
CA ALA A 60 5.79 -29.94 3.42
C ALA A 60 4.75 -31.07 3.42
N ALA A 61 4.04 -31.26 2.29
CA ALA A 61 3.10 -32.36 2.12
C ALA A 61 3.78 -33.73 2.16
N GLN A 62 4.97 -33.87 1.55
CA GLN A 62 5.75 -35.12 1.57
C GLN A 62 6.29 -35.46 2.96
N THR A 63 6.70 -34.45 3.74
CA THR A 63 7.24 -34.63 5.10
C THR A 63 6.17 -34.70 6.19
N GLY A 64 4.90 -34.47 5.85
CA GLY A 64 3.80 -34.42 6.80
C GLY A 64 3.89 -33.23 7.78
N THR A 65 4.61 -32.17 7.41
CA THR A 65 4.77 -30.96 8.22
C THR A 65 3.78 -29.89 7.77
N ALA A 66 3.37 -29.01 8.68
CA ALA A 66 2.57 -27.85 8.32
C ALA A 66 3.37 -26.89 7.42
N GLU A 67 2.70 -26.27 6.45
CA GLU A 67 3.32 -25.29 5.58
C GLU A 67 3.68 -24.01 6.35
N ASP A 68 4.94 -23.59 6.26
CA ASP A 68 5.38 -22.29 6.78
C ASP A 68 5.04 -21.16 5.79
N ILE A 69 3.83 -20.64 5.90
CA ILE A 69 3.37 -19.47 5.13
C ILE A 69 4.30 -18.26 5.38
N SER A 70 4.97 -18.21 6.53
CA SER A 70 5.86 -17.11 6.86
C SER A 70 7.14 -17.08 6.02
N ALA A 71 7.55 -18.20 5.46
CA ALA A 71 8.69 -18.25 4.55
C ALA A 71 8.37 -17.75 3.13
N ARG A 72 7.09 -17.55 2.76
CA ARG A 72 6.71 -17.12 1.41
C ARG A 72 7.13 -15.67 1.14
N MET A 73 7.84 -15.48 0.02
CA MET A 73 8.30 -14.16 -0.46
C MET A 73 7.18 -13.30 -1.04
N LEU A 74 6.13 -13.93 -1.57
CA LEU A 74 4.90 -13.26 -1.97
C LEU A 74 3.77 -13.79 -1.09
N ARG A 75 3.11 -12.87 -0.39
CA ARG A 75 1.99 -13.19 0.49
C ARG A 75 0.76 -12.43 0.06
N PHE A 76 -0.38 -13.09 0.19
CA PHE A 76 -1.67 -12.48 -0.04
C PHE A 76 -2.34 -12.32 1.34
N PRO A 77 -2.90 -11.13 1.65
CA PRO A 77 -3.70 -10.97 2.85
C PRO A 77 -4.92 -11.88 2.70
N GLY A 78 -5.19 -12.73 3.70
CA GLY A 78 -6.15 -13.83 3.61
C GLY A 78 -5.69 -14.99 2.72
N GLY A 79 -6.19 -16.17 3.01
CA GLY A 79 -5.61 -17.42 2.53
C GLY A 79 -5.37 -18.40 3.67
N ARG A 80 -6.45 -18.80 4.35
CA ARG A 80 -6.44 -20.12 5.03
C ARG A 80 -6.19 -21.27 4.04
N GLY A 81 -6.36 -21.02 2.74
CA GLY A 81 -6.15 -22.02 1.70
C GLY A 81 -7.23 -23.08 1.67
N ASP A 82 -8.35 -22.83 2.34
CA ASP A 82 -9.52 -23.69 2.28
C ASP A 82 -10.16 -23.51 0.89
N ASP A 83 -10.14 -24.56 0.07
CA ASP A 83 -10.74 -24.56 -1.28
C ASP A 83 -12.26 -24.31 -1.26
N ASN A 84 -12.89 -24.46 -0.10
CA ASN A 84 -14.33 -24.27 0.10
C ASN A 84 -14.62 -22.85 0.61
N HIS A 85 -15.30 -22.07 -0.23
CA HIS A 85 -15.88 -20.80 0.16
C HIS A 85 -16.94 -21.00 1.26
N ASP A 86 -16.64 -20.63 2.51
CA ASP A 86 -17.62 -20.58 3.61
C ASP A 86 -18.35 -19.21 3.60
N PRO A 87 -19.65 -19.15 3.23
CA PRO A 87 -20.40 -17.90 3.23
C PRO A 87 -20.69 -17.34 4.64
N LEU A 88 -20.56 -18.15 5.70
CA LEU A 88 -20.75 -17.72 7.09
C LEU A 88 -19.45 -17.22 7.72
N HIS A 89 -18.31 -17.72 7.25
CA HIS A 89 -16.97 -17.26 7.64
C HIS A 89 -16.15 -16.92 6.38
N PRO A 90 -16.51 -15.86 5.65
CA PRO A 90 -15.77 -15.46 4.47
C PRO A 90 -14.32 -15.20 4.89
N ASP A 91 -13.35 -15.84 4.22
CA ASP A 91 -11.94 -15.47 4.35
C ASP A 91 -11.79 -14.09 3.71
N PRO A 92 -11.70 -13.01 4.50
CA PRO A 92 -11.82 -11.65 3.98
C PRO A 92 -10.67 -11.27 3.04
N GLY A 93 -9.65 -12.12 2.90
CA GLY A 93 -8.59 -11.95 1.93
C GLY A 93 -8.37 -13.13 0.98
N ALA A 94 -9.30 -14.09 0.90
CA ALA A 94 -9.25 -15.07 -0.18
C ALA A 94 -9.30 -14.35 -1.53
N LEU A 95 -8.24 -14.49 -2.32
CA LEU A 95 -8.17 -13.87 -3.63
C LEU A 95 -9.04 -14.63 -4.62
N PRO A 96 -9.79 -13.94 -5.50
CA PRO A 96 -10.54 -14.60 -6.55
C PRO A 96 -9.64 -15.42 -7.47
N GLU A 97 -10.14 -16.54 -8.00
CA GLU A 97 -9.39 -17.42 -8.92
C GLU A 97 -8.78 -16.66 -10.11
N HIS A 98 -9.54 -15.71 -10.67
CA HIS A 98 -9.09 -14.89 -11.80
C HIS A 98 -7.86 -14.02 -11.47
N TYR A 99 -7.60 -13.73 -10.20
CA TYR A 99 -6.41 -12.99 -9.78
C TYR A 99 -5.15 -13.82 -10.06
N PHE A 100 -5.17 -15.11 -9.70
CA PHE A 100 -4.04 -16.00 -9.97
C PHE A 100 -3.82 -16.17 -11.48
N ALA A 101 -4.89 -16.33 -12.26
CA ALA A 101 -4.81 -16.37 -13.72
C ALA A 101 -4.20 -15.07 -14.30
N GLY A 102 -4.53 -13.91 -13.72
CA GLY A 102 -3.95 -12.64 -14.12
C GLY A 102 -2.50 -12.43 -13.66
N LEU A 103 -2.09 -13.07 -12.57
CA LEU A 103 -0.72 -13.05 -12.05
C LEU A 103 0.20 -13.94 -12.91
N THR A 104 -0.32 -15.07 -13.40
CA THR A 104 0.38 -16.02 -14.26
C THR A 104 0.09 -15.84 -15.76
N ALA A 105 -0.47 -14.68 -16.12
CA ALA A 105 -0.97 -14.38 -17.46
C ALA A 105 0.10 -14.36 -18.59
N GLU A 106 1.39 -14.38 -18.25
CA GLU A 106 2.48 -14.32 -19.21
C GLU A 106 3.40 -15.53 -19.03
N TYR A 107 4.16 -15.89 -20.05
CA TYR A 107 5.17 -16.92 -19.92
C TYR A 107 6.47 -16.47 -20.58
N PHE A 108 7.60 -16.97 -20.08
CA PHE A 108 8.89 -16.70 -20.70
C PHE A 108 9.18 -17.74 -21.77
N ASP A 109 9.25 -17.30 -23.03
CA ASP A 109 9.69 -18.12 -24.14
C ASP A 109 11.23 -18.10 -24.19
N LYS A 110 11.85 -19.26 -23.96
CA LYS A 110 13.31 -19.42 -23.92
C LYS A 110 13.95 -19.25 -25.30
N ASP A 111 13.26 -19.69 -26.36
CA ASP A 111 13.78 -19.61 -27.73
C ASP A 111 13.69 -18.17 -28.23
N ALA A 112 12.57 -17.50 -27.95
CA ALA A 112 12.39 -16.09 -28.29
C ALA A 112 13.09 -15.13 -27.32
N GLY A 113 13.58 -15.63 -26.18
CA GLY A 113 14.27 -14.86 -25.14
C GLY A 113 13.44 -13.71 -24.54
N ARG A 114 12.10 -13.85 -24.51
CA ARG A 114 11.19 -12.78 -24.07
C ARG A 114 9.95 -13.30 -23.36
N TRP A 115 9.33 -12.42 -22.58
CA TRP A 115 8.00 -12.66 -22.04
C TRP A 115 6.94 -12.49 -23.11
N ILE A 116 6.03 -13.45 -23.20
CA ILE A 116 4.92 -13.48 -24.14
C ILE A 116 3.61 -13.41 -23.35
N LYS A 117 2.78 -12.44 -23.72
CA LYS A 117 1.40 -12.31 -23.27
C LYS A 117 0.48 -12.93 -24.32
N PRO A 118 -0.27 -14.00 -24.01
CA PRO A 118 -1.25 -14.57 -24.91
C PRO A 118 -2.36 -13.55 -25.25
N ARG A 119 -2.90 -13.66 -26.46
CA ARG A 119 -3.95 -12.75 -26.94
C ARG A 119 -5.23 -12.95 -26.15
N GLY A 120 -5.85 -11.84 -25.72
CA GLY A 120 -7.13 -11.86 -24.97
C GLY A 120 -6.99 -12.06 -23.46
N VAL A 121 -5.79 -12.33 -22.95
CA VAL A 121 -5.55 -12.53 -21.52
C VAL A 121 -5.31 -11.18 -20.82
N ARG A 122 -5.85 -11.07 -19.60
CA ARG A 122 -5.70 -9.93 -18.71
C ARG A 122 -4.51 -10.17 -17.76
N ASN A 123 -3.59 -9.22 -17.67
CA ASN A 123 -2.36 -9.33 -16.87
C ASN A 123 -2.26 -8.23 -15.78
N GLN A 124 -3.36 -7.55 -15.44
CA GLN A 124 -3.31 -6.46 -14.47
C GLN A 124 -2.72 -6.87 -13.10
N PRO A 125 -3.02 -8.06 -12.56
CA PRO A 125 -2.38 -8.51 -11.32
C PRO A 125 -0.86 -8.63 -11.44
N LEU A 126 -0.35 -9.20 -12.53
CA LEU A 126 1.08 -9.28 -12.79
C LEU A 126 1.72 -7.91 -12.94
N ASP A 127 1.14 -7.02 -13.74
CA ASP A 127 1.66 -5.67 -13.93
C ASP A 127 1.70 -4.90 -12.60
N THR A 128 0.65 -5.04 -11.78
CA THR A 128 0.58 -4.42 -10.45
C THR A 128 1.69 -4.96 -9.53
N ALA A 129 1.89 -6.27 -9.50
CA ALA A 129 2.96 -6.89 -8.70
C ALA A 129 4.35 -6.43 -9.15
N VAL A 130 4.58 -6.29 -10.47
CA VAL A 130 5.81 -5.74 -11.03
C VAL A 130 6.07 -4.32 -10.53
N TYR A 131 5.05 -3.44 -10.54
CA TYR A 131 5.22 -2.08 -10.03
C TYR A 131 5.39 -2.02 -8.51
N ALA A 132 4.70 -2.87 -7.76
CA ALA A 132 4.86 -2.97 -6.32
C ALA A 132 6.31 -3.36 -5.97
N LEU A 133 6.84 -4.41 -6.60
CA LEU A 133 8.23 -4.84 -6.41
C LEU A 133 9.23 -3.81 -6.91
N TRP A 134 8.94 -3.12 -8.01
CA TRP A 134 9.79 -2.00 -8.44
C TRP A 134 9.84 -0.90 -7.37
N ALA A 135 8.69 -0.55 -6.77
CA ALA A 135 8.60 0.48 -5.74
C ALA A 135 9.39 0.11 -4.48
N THR A 136 9.40 -1.17 -4.08
CA THR A 136 10.23 -1.61 -2.94
C THR A 136 11.72 -1.42 -3.23
N LEU A 137 12.16 -1.69 -4.46
CA LEU A 137 13.56 -1.57 -4.89
C LEU A 137 13.96 -0.14 -5.29
N ALA A 138 13.01 0.78 -5.39
CA ALA A 138 13.26 2.12 -5.90
C ALA A 138 14.23 2.88 -4.98
N PRO A 139 15.26 3.58 -5.51
CA PRO A 139 16.26 4.27 -4.69
C PRO A 139 15.72 5.30 -3.70
N ALA A 140 14.52 5.82 -3.94
CA ALA A 140 13.84 6.76 -3.06
C ALA A 140 13.27 6.10 -1.79
N LEU A 141 12.91 4.81 -1.87
CA LEU A 141 12.29 4.06 -0.77
C LEU A 141 13.25 3.02 -0.20
N LYS A 142 13.81 2.15 -1.07
CA LYS A 142 14.70 1.04 -0.71
C LYS A 142 14.14 0.15 0.41
N VAL A 143 12.85 -0.14 0.32
CA VAL A 143 12.08 -0.95 1.28
C VAL A 143 12.73 -2.32 1.50
N ASP A 144 13.33 -2.89 0.44
CA ASP A 144 14.01 -4.18 0.45
C ASP A 144 15.20 -4.27 1.41
N VAL A 145 15.81 -3.13 1.78
CA VAL A 145 16.95 -3.06 2.69
C VAL A 145 16.66 -2.20 3.93
N MET A 146 15.39 -1.86 4.17
CA MET A 146 15.01 -1.12 5.38
C MET A 146 15.25 -1.97 6.62
N ARG A 147 15.96 -1.40 7.57
CA ARG A 147 16.22 -2.02 8.88
C ARG A 147 15.05 -1.77 9.83
N GLU A 148 14.96 -2.60 10.87
CA GLU A 148 13.91 -2.49 11.89
C GLU A 148 13.81 -1.07 12.47
N SER A 149 14.94 -0.44 12.80
CA SER A 149 14.93 0.94 13.32
C SER A 149 14.38 1.98 12.33
N GLN A 150 14.50 1.74 11.02
CA GLN A 150 13.89 2.62 10.01
C GLN A 150 12.39 2.38 9.92
N TRP A 151 11.94 1.13 10.10
CA TRP A 151 10.52 0.79 10.19
C TRP A 151 9.88 1.39 11.44
N GLU A 152 10.52 1.28 12.60
CA GLU A 152 10.08 1.92 13.85
C GLU A 152 9.95 3.44 13.68
N ALA A 153 10.91 4.08 13.01
CA ALA A 153 10.86 5.51 12.74
C ALA A 153 9.68 5.90 11.82
N LEU A 154 9.40 5.11 10.77
CA LEU A 154 8.22 5.31 9.93
C LEU A 154 6.93 5.08 10.71
N GLN A 155 6.87 4.03 11.53
CA GLN A 155 5.72 3.75 12.36
C GLN A 155 5.45 4.92 13.31
N ALA A 156 6.46 5.40 14.05
CA ALA A 156 6.31 6.55 14.93
C ALA A 156 5.87 7.83 14.20
N LEU A 157 6.27 8.01 12.94
CA LEU A 157 5.88 9.16 12.12
C LEU A 157 4.42 9.09 11.65
N TYR A 158 3.95 7.90 11.25
CA TYR A 158 2.62 7.71 10.65
C TYR A 158 1.55 7.24 11.62
N GLN A 159 1.92 6.70 12.78
CA GLN A 159 0.98 6.31 13.82
C GLN A 159 0.16 7.55 14.20
N PRO A 160 -1.18 7.53 14.07
CA PRO A 160 -1.99 8.64 14.52
C PRO A 160 -1.76 8.89 16.01
N THR A 161 -1.75 10.16 16.41
CA THR A 161 -1.56 10.56 17.82
C THR A 161 -2.75 10.15 18.71
N ASN A 162 -3.91 9.92 18.07
CA ASN A 162 -5.08 9.38 18.73
C ASN A 162 -4.87 7.86 18.89
N GLY A 163 -5.25 7.31 20.05
CA GLY A 163 -5.16 5.87 20.32
C GLY A 163 -5.77 5.00 19.21
N SER A 164 -5.37 3.73 19.14
CA SER A 164 -5.82 2.84 18.08
C SER A 164 -7.35 2.76 18.09
N LEU A 165 -7.97 2.79 16.91
CA LEU A 165 -9.42 2.59 16.77
C LEU A 165 -9.89 1.21 17.27
N PHE A 166 -8.94 0.28 17.45
CA PHE A 166 -9.18 -1.07 17.95
C PHE A 166 -8.77 -1.24 19.41
N ASP A 167 -8.22 -0.20 20.06
CA ASP A 167 -8.01 -0.23 21.49
C ASP A 167 -9.38 -0.19 22.18
N PRO A 168 -9.61 -1.03 23.21
CA PRO A 168 -10.81 -0.91 24.01
C PRO A 168 -10.89 0.51 24.59
N PRO A 169 -12.08 1.14 24.64
CA PRO A 169 -12.22 2.47 25.20
C PRO A 169 -11.61 2.47 26.60
N ALA A 170 -10.71 3.42 26.85
CA ALA A 170 -10.11 3.59 28.16
C ALA A 170 -11.23 3.64 29.19
N ALA A 171 -11.17 2.75 30.18
CA ALA A 171 -12.18 2.67 31.22
C ALA A 171 -12.39 4.07 31.80
N PRO A 172 -13.64 4.52 32.01
CA PRO A 172 -13.88 5.81 32.62
C PRO A 172 -13.11 5.87 33.95
N PRO A 173 -12.47 7.00 34.28
CA PRO A 173 -11.73 7.12 35.52
C PRO A 173 -12.68 6.75 36.66
N THR A 174 -12.36 5.66 37.37
CA THR A 174 -13.06 5.28 38.58
C THR A 174 -12.86 6.42 39.56
N ASP A 175 -13.90 7.25 39.71
CA ASP A 175 -13.95 8.34 40.66
C ASP A 175 -13.87 7.75 42.07
N THR A 176 -12.63 7.51 42.51
CA THR A 176 -12.31 7.08 43.86
C THR A 176 -12.04 8.32 44.69
N ALA A 177 -12.94 9.30 44.60
CA ALA A 177 -13.05 10.39 45.54
C ALA A 177 -14.51 10.45 45.99
N ARG A 178 -14.86 9.56 46.92
CA ARG A 178 -15.96 9.82 47.86
C ARG A 178 -15.53 10.97 48.77
N GLY A 179 -15.41 12.17 48.21
CA GLY A 179 -15.18 13.42 48.90
C GLY A 179 -16.53 13.94 49.37
N THR A 180 -16.74 13.88 50.68
CA THR A 180 -17.78 14.51 51.49
C THR A 180 -18.59 15.58 50.74
N LEU A 181 -19.88 15.31 50.52
CA LEU A 181 -20.85 16.31 50.08
C LEU A 181 -20.87 17.46 51.10
N ARG A 182 -20.17 18.55 50.78
CA ARG A 182 -20.40 19.83 51.43
C ARG A 182 -21.61 20.45 50.75
N SER A 183 -22.74 20.50 51.46
CA SER A 183 -23.91 21.25 51.04
C SER A 183 -23.52 22.73 50.93
N VAL A 184 -23.33 23.21 49.70
CA VAL A 184 -23.27 24.65 49.44
C VAL A 184 -24.70 25.11 49.27
N THR A 185 -25.22 25.76 50.29
CA THR A 185 -26.46 26.54 50.23
C THR A 185 -26.33 27.55 49.09
N ALA A 186 -27.19 27.42 48.07
CA ALA A 186 -27.21 28.31 46.93
C ALA A 186 -27.57 29.73 47.37
N THR A 187 -26.65 30.68 47.17
CA THR A 187 -26.98 32.11 47.11
C THR A 187 -27.15 32.46 45.63
N PRO A 188 -28.27 33.06 45.20
CA PRO A 188 -28.48 33.39 43.80
C PRO A 188 -27.62 34.60 43.41
N ALA A 189 -26.75 34.42 42.41
CA ALA A 189 -26.03 35.50 41.75
C ALA A 189 -26.87 36.07 40.58
N PRO A 190 -26.77 37.38 40.28
CA PRO A 190 -27.60 38.06 39.28
C PRO A 190 -27.23 37.69 37.83
N PRO A 191 -28.12 37.91 36.85
CA PRO A 191 -27.90 37.53 35.46
C PRO A 191 -26.80 38.36 34.79
N SER A 192 -25.73 37.69 34.35
CA SER A 192 -24.70 38.28 33.49
C SER A 192 -25.24 38.51 32.07
N ALA A 193 -24.98 39.70 31.54
CA ALA A 193 -25.31 40.14 30.18
C ALA A 193 -24.67 39.25 29.09
N PRO A 194 -25.26 39.20 27.87
CA PRO A 194 -24.77 38.35 26.79
C PRO A 194 -23.37 38.79 26.31
N HIS A 195 -22.44 37.83 26.28
CA HIS A 195 -21.16 38.00 25.58
C HIS A 195 -21.41 38.04 24.07
N GLU A 196 -21.14 39.18 23.46
CA GLU A 196 -21.00 39.35 22.01
C GLU A 196 -19.85 38.46 21.49
N MET A 197 -20.16 37.57 20.56
CA MET A 197 -19.15 36.84 19.80
C MET A 197 -18.51 37.77 18.76
N PRO A 198 -17.17 37.80 18.61
CA PRO A 198 -16.55 38.44 17.46
C PRO A 198 -16.86 37.65 16.17
N PRO A 199 -17.04 38.32 15.01
CA PRO A 199 -17.37 37.65 13.77
C PRO A 199 -16.21 36.77 13.28
N LEU A 200 -16.55 35.54 12.88
CA LEU A 200 -15.60 34.60 12.27
C LEU A 200 -15.05 35.17 10.95
N PRO A 201 -13.74 35.07 10.69
CA PRO A 201 -13.18 35.42 9.39
C PRO A 201 -13.69 34.43 8.33
N ASN A 202 -14.22 35.00 7.26
CA ASN A 202 -14.82 34.29 6.13
C ASN A 202 -13.72 33.59 5.30
N SER A 203 -13.30 32.39 5.71
CA SER A 203 -12.44 31.50 4.90
C SER A 203 -13.27 30.42 4.23
N GLY A 204 -14.10 30.85 3.27
CA GLY A 204 -14.79 29.94 2.37
C GLY A 204 -13.80 29.13 1.53
N PHE A 205 -13.73 27.82 1.78
CA PHE A 205 -13.25 26.84 0.81
C PHE A 205 -14.28 26.75 -0.32
N GLY A 206 -14.18 27.65 -1.29
CA GLY A 206 -15.04 27.64 -2.47
C GLY A 206 -14.96 28.97 -3.20
N SER A 207 -14.16 29.05 -4.26
CA SER A 207 -14.20 30.22 -5.14
C SER A 207 -15.35 30.08 -6.15
N ASP A 208 -16.09 31.18 -6.37
CA ASP A 208 -17.23 31.31 -7.31
C ASP A 208 -16.89 31.02 -8.79
N ARG A 209 -15.67 30.60 -9.10
CA ARG A 209 -15.22 30.23 -10.45
C ARG A 209 -15.75 28.88 -10.93
N TRP A 210 -16.29 28.04 -10.05
CA TRP A 210 -16.79 26.71 -10.42
C TRP A 210 -18.23 26.71 -10.97
N ASN A 211 -19.07 27.67 -10.57
CA ASN A 211 -20.51 27.67 -10.91
C ASN A 211 -20.88 28.30 -12.27
N LYS A 212 -19.92 28.73 -13.10
CA LYS A 212 -20.20 29.34 -14.41
C LYS A 212 -19.89 28.45 -15.62
N ARG A 213 -19.81 27.12 -15.44
CA ARG A 213 -19.54 26.16 -16.53
C ARG A 213 -20.53 24.99 -16.60
N LEU A 214 -21.73 25.16 -16.05
CA LEU A 214 -22.89 24.32 -16.34
C LEU A 214 -23.95 25.17 -17.05
#